data_AF-A0A3P7NVW8-F1
#
_entry.id   AF-A0A3P7NVW8-F1
#
_cell.length_a   1.000
_cell.length_b   1.000
_cell.length_c   1.000
_cell.angle_alpha   90.00
_cell.angle_beta   90.00
_cell.angle_gamma   90.00
#
_symmetry.space_group_name_H-M   'P 1'
#
loop_
_entity.id
_entity.type
_entity.pdbx_description
1 polymer ?
#
loop_
_entity_poly.entity_id
_entity_poly.type
_entity_poly.pdbx_seq_one_letter_code
_entity_poly.pdbx_strand_id
1 'polypeptide(L)'
;MDNSNPKLNKLEHQESSADGSNLLHENYLKLQKVAKDILSDRYYYLKLKAPGFMDLVIEKIWDNRISLSHYYQQNGDLMADPDMEIIVDHDSEMVKAATFKQDNLGIYQSAYQGDVLVDDKLVKELNDFLSQWLTNIMEQGHIPYSAYYSSEMSLVEGDVSFDEEGNEIVPDTIESDEMEI
;
A
#
# COMPACT_ATOMS: atom_id res chain seq x y z
N MET A 1 -3.58 -30.34 -60.53
CA MET A 1 -2.98 -28.99 -60.38
C MET A 1 -4.15 -28.07 -60.11
N ASP A 2 -4.37 -27.44 -58.96
CA ASP A 2 -3.68 -27.31 -57.68
C ASP A 2 -4.72 -26.58 -56.79
N ASN A 3 -5.42 -27.30 -55.91
CA ASN A 3 -5.28 -27.36 -54.45
C ASN A 3 -5.40 -26.01 -53.68
N SER A 4 -6.42 -25.96 -52.81
CA SER A 4 -6.42 -25.35 -51.46
C SER A 4 -6.48 -23.82 -51.23
N ASN A 5 -7.67 -23.39 -50.78
CA ASN A 5 -7.95 -22.68 -49.50
C ASN A 5 -7.34 -21.28 -49.20
N PRO A 6 -7.86 -20.52 -48.21
CA PRO A 6 -8.22 -19.12 -48.36
C PRO A 6 -7.17 -18.21 -47.71
N LYS A 7 -7.30 -16.91 -47.96
CA LYS A 7 -6.48 -15.86 -47.34
C LYS A 7 -6.61 -15.92 -45.80
N LEU A 8 -5.63 -16.54 -45.15
CA LEU A 8 -5.21 -16.19 -43.79
C LEU A 8 -4.54 -14.82 -43.85
N ASN A 9 -5.13 -13.86 -43.14
CA ASN A 9 -4.44 -12.99 -42.18
C ASN A 9 -5.49 -12.03 -41.62
N LYS A 10 -6.29 -12.54 -40.68
CA LYS A 10 -6.89 -11.67 -39.68
C LYS A 10 -5.91 -11.69 -38.51
N LEU A 11 -5.23 -10.56 -38.34
CA LEU A 11 -4.31 -10.29 -37.25
C LEU A 11 -4.98 -10.67 -35.93
N GLU A 12 -4.33 -11.55 -35.19
CA GLU A 12 -4.55 -11.69 -33.75
C GLU A 12 -4.22 -10.34 -33.10
N HIS A 13 -5.19 -9.76 -32.42
CA HIS A 13 -4.98 -8.69 -31.47
C HIS A 13 -5.81 -8.98 -30.21
N GLN A 14 -5.05 -9.10 -29.12
CA GLN A 14 -5.36 -8.62 -27.76
C GLN A 14 -6.34 -9.44 -26.91
N GLU A 15 -5.77 -10.32 -26.09
CA GLU A 15 -6.38 -10.79 -24.83
C GLU A 15 -5.53 -10.47 -23.57
N SER A 16 -4.48 -9.64 -23.66
CA SER A 16 -3.53 -9.45 -22.55
C SER A 16 -3.73 -8.22 -21.65
N SER A 17 -4.81 -7.44 -21.81
CA SER A 17 -4.97 -6.14 -21.11
C SER A 17 -6.08 -6.09 -20.05
N ALA A 18 -7.04 -7.02 -20.05
CA ALA A 18 -8.17 -6.98 -19.11
C ALA A 18 -7.81 -7.53 -17.72
N ASP A 19 -7.03 -8.62 -17.70
CA ASP A 19 -6.70 -9.35 -16.47
C ASP A 19 -5.77 -8.56 -15.54
N GLY A 20 -4.68 -8.01 -16.10
CA GLY A 20 -3.75 -7.17 -15.34
C GLY A 20 -4.40 -5.88 -14.82
N SER A 21 -5.21 -5.21 -15.65
CA SER A 21 -5.91 -3.99 -15.21
C SER A 21 -6.91 -4.24 -14.08
N ASN A 22 -7.57 -5.40 -14.07
CA ASN A 22 -8.48 -5.77 -12.99
C ASN A 22 -7.72 -5.98 -11.68
N LEU A 23 -6.60 -6.71 -11.70
CA LEU A 23 -5.78 -6.96 -10.51
C LEU A 23 -5.26 -5.67 -9.86
N LEU A 24 -4.77 -4.69 -10.65
CA LEU A 24 -4.27 -3.43 -10.12
C LEU A 24 -5.36 -2.62 -9.41
N HIS A 25 -6.58 -2.65 -9.96
CA HIS A 25 -7.75 -2.01 -9.36
C HIS A 25 -8.22 -2.76 -8.11
N GLU A 26 -8.26 -4.09 -8.13
CA GLU A 26 -8.55 -4.90 -6.96
C GLU A 26 -7.57 -4.63 -5.81
N ASN A 27 -6.28 -4.48 -6.12
CA ASN A 27 -5.26 -4.10 -5.14
C ASN A 27 -5.52 -2.70 -4.56
N TYR A 28 -5.94 -1.74 -5.38
CA TYR A 28 -6.35 -0.41 -4.90
C TYR A 28 -7.52 -0.49 -3.91
N LEU A 29 -8.57 -1.27 -4.23
CA LEU A 29 -9.72 -1.44 -3.36
C LEU A 29 -9.35 -2.11 -2.03
N LYS A 30 -8.44 -3.10 -2.06
CA LYS A 30 -7.92 -3.74 -0.83
C LYS A 30 -7.10 -2.75 -0.01
N LEU A 31 -6.19 -2.00 -0.65
CA LEU A 31 -5.40 -0.98 0.00
C LEU A 31 -6.29 0.08 0.65
N GLN A 32 -7.37 0.51 -0.02
CA GLN A 32 -8.32 1.46 0.54
C GLN A 32 -8.97 0.94 1.82
N LYS A 33 -9.27 -0.35 1.93
CA LYS A 33 -9.80 -0.93 3.17
C LYS A 33 -8.79 -0.93 4.31
N VAL A 34 -7.50 -1.10 4.00
CA VAL A 34 -6.42 -1.17 4.99
C VAL A 34 -5.89 0.22 5.38
N ALA A 35 -5.84 1.16 4.43
CA ALA A 35 -5.05 2.38 4.51
C ALA A 35 -5.77 3.61 3.93
N LYS A 36 -7.11 3.69 4.04
CA LYS A 36 -7.91 4.85 3.55
C LYS A 36 -7.36 6.21 4.00
N ASP A 37 -6.83 6.29 5.22
CA ASP A 37 -6.38 7.55 5.81
C ASP A 37 -5.01 7.98 5.28
N ILE A 38 -4.21 7.04 4.76
CA ILE A 38 -3.02 7.35 3.97
C ILE A 38 -3.43 7.80 2.57
N LEU A 39 -4.37 7.09 1.92
CA LEU A 39 -4.83 7.41 0.56
C LEU A 39 -5.58 8.75 0.44
N SER A 40 -6.18 9.22 1.54
CA SER A 40 -6.89 10.50 1.59
C SER A 40 -6.02 11.66 2.07
N ASP A 41 -4.71 11.44 2.22
CA ASP A 41 -3.75 12.41 2.76
C ASP A 41 -4.11 12.94 4.16
N ARG A 42 -4.88 12.16 4.93
CA ARG A 42 -5.11 12.45 6.35
C ARG A 42 -3.83 12.21 7.15
N TYR A 43 -3.19 11.06 6.92
CA TYR A 43 -1.93 10.68 7.55
C TYR A 43 -0.83 10.52 6.51
N TYR A 44 0.42 10.86 6.87
CA TYR A 44 1.58 10.40 6.09
C TYR A 44 2.19 9.12 6.69
N TYR A 45 1.82 8.75 7.91
CA TYR A 45 2.35 7.59 8.62
C TYR A 45 1.28 6.94 9.49
N LEU A 46 1.20 5.61 9.48
CA LEU A 46 0.24 4.82 10.23
C LEU A 46 0.86 3.50 10.72
N LYS A 47 0.68 3.17 12.00
CA LYS A 47 0.97 1.85 12.56
C LYS A 47 -0.33 1.14 12.93
N LEU A 48 -0.41 -0.12 12.53
CA LEU A 48 -1.52 -1.01 12.85
C LEU A 48 -1.01 -2.26 13.57
N LYS A 49 -1.80 -2.78 14.51
CA LYS A 49 -1.51 -3.98 15.30
C LYS A 49 -2.63 -5.01 15.16
N ALA A 50 -2.28 -6.29 15.20
CA ALA A 50 -3.24 -7.39 15.33
C ALA A 50 -2.69 -8.46 16.30
N PRO A 51 -3.53 -9.09 17.15
CA PRO A 51 -3.07 -10.11 18.08
C PRO A 51 -2.38 -11.28 17.38
N GLY A 52 -1.14 -11.57 17.78
CA GLY A 52 -0.37 -12.70 17.23
C GLY A 52 0.29 -12.43 15.87
N PHE A 53 0.18 -11.22 15.33
CA PHE A 53 0.82 -10.79 14.10
C PHE A 53 1.81 -9.66 14.36
N MET A 54 2.72 -9.46 13.42
CA MET A 54 3.61 -8.29 13.44
C MET A 54 2.82 -7.02 13.16
N ASP A 55 3.30 -5.91 13.71
CA ASP A 55 2.76 -4.60 13.38
C ASP A 55 2.94 -4.31 11.89
N LEU A 56 1.93 -3.73 11.28
CA LEU A 56 1.99 -3.19 9.94
C LEU A 56 2.29 -1.69 10.03
N VAL A 57 3.33 -1.24 9.36
CA VAL A 57 3.66 0.18 9.18
C VAL A 57 3.33 0.56 7.74
N ILE A 58 2.64 1.67 7.57
CA ILE A 58 2.28 2.24 6.27
C ILE A 58 2.71 3.70 6.25
N GLU A 59 3.50 4.09 5.26
CA GLU A 59 4.03 5.45 5.15
C GLU A 59 3.89 5.97 3.72
N LYS A 60 3.42 7.20 3.57
CA LYS A 60 3.48 7.95 2.31
C LYS A 60 4.89 8.53 2.19
N ILE A 61 5.71 7.88 1.38
CA ILE A 61 7.13 8.24 1.18
C ILE A 61 7.32 9.25 0.04
N TRP A 62 6.37 9.34 -0.89
CA TRP A 62 6.28 10.37 -1.95
C TRP A 62 4.81 10.62 -2.34
N ASP A 63 4.54 11.62 -3.18
CA ASP A 63 3.18 12.03 -3.60
C ASP A 63 2.31 10.85 -4.08
N ASN A 64 2.88 9.93 -4.86
CA ASN A 64 2.20 8.76 -5.42
C ASN A 64 2.79 7.44 -4.89
N ARG A 65 3.57 7.47 -3.81
CA ARG A 65 4.35 6.31 -3.38
C ARG A 65 4.20 6.03 -1.89
N ILE A 66 3.83 4.80 -1.59
CA ILE A 66 3.54 4.33 -0.24
C ILE A 66 4.42 3.12 0.05
N SER A 67 5.01 3.04 1.24
CA SER A 67 5.61 1.82 1.77
C SER A 67 4.63 1.09 2.68
N LEU A 68 4.66 -0.24 2.63
CA LEU A 68 3.98 -1.14 3.55
C LEU A 68 5.02 -2.10 4.10
N SER A 69 5.09 -2.24 5.42
CA SER A 69 6.18 -2.98 6.05
C SER A 69 5.74 -3.69 7.32
N HIS A 70 6.14 -4.95 7.44
CA HIS A 70 6.27 -5.64 8.71
C HIS A 70 7.74 -5.68 9.12
N TYR A 71 8.00 -5.46 10.41
CA TYR A 71 9.35 -5.57 10.97
C TYR A 71 9.34 -6.46 12.22
N TYR A 72 10.45 -7.17 12.41
CA TYR A 72 10.78 -7.80 13.68
C TYR A 72 12.21 -7.44 14.09
N GLN A 73 12.53 -7.63 15.37
CA GLN A 73 13.89 -7.35 15.86
C GLN A 73 14.74 -8.63 15.86
N GLN A 74 15.94 -8.57 15.29
CA GLN A 74 16.94 -9.64 15.33
C GLN A 74 18.27 -9.07 15.80
N ASN A 75 18.79 -9.57 16.93
CA ASN A 75 20.06 -9.11 17.53
C ASN A 75 20.13 -7.59 17.78
N GLY A 76 18.99 -6.92 17.95
CA GLY A 76 18.93 -5.47 18.14
C GLY A 76 18.53 -4.70 16.87
N ASP A 77 18.71 -5.29 15.70
CA ASP A 77 18.41 -4.66 14.40
C ASP A 77 16.95 -4.92 13.98
N LEU A 78 16.33 -3.93 13.33
CA LEU A 78 15.02 -4.10 12.70
C LEU A 78 15.19 -4.78 11.34
N MET A 79 14.43 -5.85 11.13
CA MET A 79 14.48 -6.71 9.94
C MET A 79 13.12 -6.69 9.24
N ALA A 80 13.09 -6.36 7.95
CA ALA A 80 11.89 -6.36 7.12
C ALA A 80 11.41 -7.79 6.80
N ASP A 81 10.13 -8.07 6.99
CA ASP A 81 9.50 -9.38 6.68
C ASP A 81 7.96 -9.32 6.49
N PRO A 82 7.45 -8.89 5.32
CA PRO A 82 8.15 -8.23 4.21
C PRO A 82 8.06 -6.69 4.29
N ASP A 83 8.75 -6.02 3.38
CA ASP A 83 8.63 -4.59 3.08
C ASP A 83 8.41 -4.40 1.56
N MET A 84 7.47 -3.54 1.18
CA MET A 84 7.14 -3.22 -0.20
C MET A 84 6.88 -1.74 -0.38
N GLU A 85 7.32 -1.20 -1.51
CA GLU A 85 6.86 0.09 -2.01
C GLU A 85 5.86 -0.12 -3.15
N ILE A 86 4.81 0.68 -3.16
CA ILE A 86 3.75 0.68 -4.17
C ILE A 86 3.60 2.06 -4.78
N ILE A 87 3.21 2.10 -6.06
CA ILE A 87 2.88 3.32 -6.81
C ILE A 87 1.35 3.38 -6.94
N VAL A 88 0.76 4.48 -6.50
CA VAL A 88 -0.69 4.71 -6.48
C VAL A 88 -1.06 5.69 -7.59
N ASP A 89 -2.06 5.32 -8.38
CA ASP A 89 -2.72 6.21 -9.32
C ASP A 89 -4.17 6.42 -8.85
N HIS A 90 -4.44 7.60 -8.29
CA HIS A 90 -5.75 7.95 -7.76
C HIS A 90 -6.79 8.21 -8.86
N ASP A 91 -6.37 8.66 -10.04
CA ASP A 91 -7.29 8.98 -11.14
C ASP A 91 -7.87 7.71 -11.76
N SER A 92 -7.05 6.67 -11.88
CA SER A 92 -7.46 5.36 -12.41
C SER A 92 -7.83 4.34 -11.33
N GLU A 93 -7.71 4.71 -10.04
CA GLU A 93 -7.91 3.81 -8.89
C GLU A 93 -7.10 2.52 -9.03
N MET A 94 -5.80 2.64 -9.29
CA MET A 94 -4.89 1.51 -9.49
C MET A 94 -3.68 1.58 -8.56
N VAL A 95 -3.21 0.42 -8.13
CA VAL A 95 -1.94 0.28 -7.38
C VAL A 95 -1.02 -0.69 -8.11
N LYS A 96 0.24 -0.29 -8.27
CA LYS A 96 1.32 -1.13 -8.82
C LYS A 96 2.37 -1.38 -7.75
N ALA A 97 2.69 -2.63 -7.48
CA ALA A 97 3.84 -2.98 -6.66
C ALA A 97 5.15 -2.61 -7.37
N ALA A 98 6.07 -1.97 -6.65
CA ALA A 98 7.31 -1.45 -7.21
C ALA A 98 8.54 -2.18 -6.68
N THR A 99 8.57 -2.48 -5.37
CA THR A 99 9.67 -3.20 -4.73
C THR A 99 9.19 -4.30 -3.81
N PHE A 100 10.10 -5.21 -3.49
CA PHE A 100 9.95 -6.19 -2.43
C PHE A 100 11.28 -6.39 -1.72
N LYS A 101 11.25 -6.38 -0.39
CA LYS A 101 12.39 -6.58 0.47
C LYS A 101 12.05 -7.57 1.58
N GLN A 102 12.96 -8.51 1.81
CA GLN A 102 12.86 -9.49 2.90
C GLN A 102 14.27 -9.80 3.44
N ASP A 103 14.56 -9.27 4.63
CA ASP A 103 15.93 -9.19 5.14
C ASP A 103 16.49 -10.56 5.57
N ASN A 104 15.67 -11.42 6.15
CA ASN A 104 16.09 -12.76 6.59
C ASN A 104 16.55 -13.67 5.44
N LEU A 105 16.11 -13.40 4.22
CA LEU A 105 16.51 -14.10 3.00
C LEU A 105 17.54 -13.31 2.16
N GLY A 106 17.88 -12.08 2.58
CA GLY A 106 18.75 -11.18 1.82
C GLY A 106 18.16 -10.78 0.45
N ILE A 107 16.82 -10.70 0.35
CA ILE A 107 16.12 -10.40 -0.90
C ILE A 107 15.84 -8.90 -0.97
N TYR A 108 16.20 -8.30 -2.10
CA TYR A 108 15.72 -7.00 -2.54
C TYR A 108 15.46 -7.04 -4.04
N GLN A 109 14.27 -6.63 -4.46
CA GLN A 109 13.83 -6.62 -5.85
C GLN A 109 13.14 -5.28 -6.15
N SER A 110 13.40 -4.71 -7.34
CA SER A 110 12.75 -3.50 -7.83
C SER A 110 12.36 -3.67 -9.29
N ALA A 111 11.07 -3.53 -9.60
CA ALA A 111 10.57 -3.52 -10.96
C ALA A 111 10.72 -2.15 -11.65
N TYR A 112 11.05 -1.11 -10.88
CA TYR A 112 11.13 0.27 -11.35
C TYR A 112 12.50 0.89 -11.09
N GLN A 113 12.88 1.84 -11.94
CA GLN A 113 13.97 2.80 -11.69
C GLN A 113 13.38 4.20 -11.69
N GLY A 114 13.20 4.78 -10.50
CA GLY A 114 12.31 5.93 -10.33
C GLY A 114 10.88 5.53 -10.71
N ASP A 115 10.25 6.28 -11.62
CA ASP A 115 8.90 5.98 -12.13
C ASP A 115 8.90 5.14 -13.43
N VAL A 116 10.08 4.73 -13.92
CA VAL A 116 10.20 3.96 -15.16
C VAL A 116 10.15 2.47 -14.85
N LEU A 117 9.17 1.77 -15.43
CA LEU A 117 9.10 0.31 -15.39
C LEU A 117 10.25 -0.28 -16.19
N VAL A 118 11.06 -1.14 -15.56
CA VAL A 118 12.24 -1.79 -16.17
C VAL A 118 12.14 -3.31 -16.19
N ASP A 119 11.21 -3.92 -15.44
CA ASP A 119 10.98 -5.37 -15.42
C ASP A 119 9.47 -5.71 -15.39
N ASP A 120 8.90 -5.96 -16.57
CA ASP A 120 7.50 -6.34 -16.77
C ASP A 120 7.12 -7.70 -16.17
N LYS A 121 8.08 -8.60 -15.96
CA LYS A 121 7.81 -9.92 -15.37
C LYS A 121 7.73 -9.79 -13.85
N LEU A 122 8.71 -9.11 -13.27
CA LEU A 122 8.78 -8.88 -11.83
C LEU A 122 7.56 -8.07 -11.35
N VAL A 123 7.14 -7.03 -12.06
CA VAL A 123 5.96 -6.23 -11.63
C VAL A 123 4.69 -7.08 -11.52
N LYS A 124 4.52 -8.11 -12.36
CA LYS A 124 3.36 -9.02 -12.26
C LYS A 124 3.45 -9.88 -11.00
N GLU A 125 4.62 -10.49 -10.77
CA GLU A 125 4.89 -11.30 -9.58
C GLU A 125 4.70 -10.50 -8.28
N LEU A 126 5.17 -9.24 -8.25
CA LEU A 126 4.99 -8.35 -7.11
C LEU A 126 3.53 -7.95 -6.89
N ASN A 127 2.76 -7.72 -7.97
CA ASN A 127 1.33 -7.41 -7.84
C ASN A 127 0.50 -8.60 -7.34
N ASP A 128 0.84 -9.81 -7.78
CA ASP A 128 0.21 -11.04 -7.29
C ASP A 128 0.51 -11.25 -5.80
N PHE A 129 1.76 -11.02 -5.40
CA PHE A 129 2.16 -11.06 -3.99
C PHE A 129 1.41 -10.00 -3.17
N LEU A 130 1.41 -8.74 -3.61
CA LEU A 130 0.69 -7.64 -2.95
C LEU A 130 -0.79 -7.98 -2.78
N SER A 131 -1.42 -8.55 -3.81
CA SER A 131 -2.83 -8.94 -3.77
C SER A 131 -3.13 -9.96 -2.68
N GLN A 132 -2.27 -10.98 -2.54
CA GLN A 132 -2.40 -11.99 -1.49
C GLN A 132 -2.09 -11.40 -0.11
N TRP A 133 -1.05 -10.58 0.00
CA TRP A 133 -0.63 -10.00 1.26
C TRP A 133 -1.68 -9.04 1.82
N LEU A 134 -2.25 -8.15 0.99
CA LEU A 134 -3.35 -7.27 1.41
C LEU A 134 -4.60 -8.06 1.81
N THR A 135 -4.92 -9.17 1.14
CA THR A 135 -5.99 -10.07 1.59
C THR A 135 -5.70 -10.60 3.00
N ASN A 136 -4.49 -11.09 3.25
CA ASN A 136 -4.11 -11.60 4.56
C ASN A 136 -4.18 -10.51 5.64
N ILE A 137 -3.67 -9.30 5.37
CA ILE A 137 -3.75 -8.17 6.31
C ILE A 137 -5.21 -7.85 6.68
N MET A 138 -6.12 -7.82 5.70
CA MET A 138 -7.54 -7.59 5.97
C MET A 138 -8.14 -8.69 6.83
N GLU A 139 -7.78 -9.96 6.59
CA GLU A 139 -8.27 -11.10 7.37
C GLU A 139 -7.70 -11.14 8.80
N GLN A 140 -6.49 -10.61 9.00
CA GLN A 140 -5.82 -10.53 10.30
C GLN A 140 -6.46 -9.51 11.25
N GLY A 141 -7.21 -8.54 10.70
CA GLY A 141 -7.95 -7.56 11.50
C GLY A 141 -7.06 -6.53 12.19
N HIS A 142 -6.02 -6.07 11.50
CA HIS A 142 -5.17 -4.98 11.98
C HIS A 142 -5.96 -3.70 12.26
N ILE A 143 -5.78 -3.15 13.47
CA ILE A 143 -6.38 -1.88 13.89
C ILE A 143 -5.27 -0.83 14.12
N PRO A 144 -5.53 0.45 13.78
CA PRO A 144 -4.55 1.51 13.99
C PRO A 144 -4.30 1.77 15.47
N TYR A 145 -3.07 2.13 15.83
CA TYR A 145 -2.72 2.50 17.21
C TYR A 145 -1.76 3.68 17.34
N SER A 146 -1.16 4.14 16.24
CA SER A 146 -0.32 5.33 16.18
C SER A 146 -0.29 5.87 14.75
N ALA A 147 -0.36 7.19 14.59
CA ALA A 147 -0.27 7.84 13.28
C ALA A 147 0.32 9.26 13.40
N TYR A 148 0.73 9.82 12.26
CA TYR A 148 1.08 11.23 12.13
C TYR A 148 0.28 11.88 11.01
N TYR A 149 -0.31 13.05 11.28
CA TYR A 149 -1.03 13.85 10.28
C TYR A 149 -0.12 14.30 9.16
N SER A 150 -0.64 14.33 7.93
CA SER A 150 0.05 14.97 6.82
C SER A 150 0.33 16.45 7.13
N SER A 151 1.42 16.98 6.56
CA SER A 151 1.80 18.39 6.74
C SER A 151 0.71 19.37 6.28
N GLU A 152 -0.17 18.97 5.36
CA GLU A 152 -1.30 19.79 4.90
C GLU A 152 -2.44 19.89 5.92
N MET A 153 -2.53 18.92 6.84
CA MET A 153 -3.52 18.90 7.93
C MET A 153 -2.97 19.44 9.27
N SER A 154 -1.71 19.92 9.27
CA SER A 154 -0.86 20.28 10.43
C SER A 154 -1.32 21.47 11.29
N LEU A 155 -2.60 21.87 11.28
CA LEU A 155 -3.11 22.82 12.27
C LEU A 155 -3.23 22.19 13.68
N VAL A 156 -3.01 20.87 13.78
CA VAL A 156 -2.90 20.11 15.02
C VAL A 156 -1.48 19.53 15.10
N GLU A 157 -0.60 20.18 15.86
CA GLU A 157 0.71 19.60 16.20
C GLU A 157 0.50 18.45 17.20
N GLY A 158 0.92 17.22 16.86
CA GLY A 158 0.95 16.10 17.81
C GLY A 158 0.78 14.72 17.18
N ASP A 159 1.18 13.70 17.96
CA ASP A 159 1.00 12.28 17.64
C ASP A 159 -0.49 11.92 17.70
N VAL A 160 -0.99 11.20 16.69
CA VAL A 160 -2.37 10.68 16.70
C VAL A 160 -2.40 9.41 17.54
N SER A 161 -3.23 9.40 18.57
CA SER A 161 -3.46 8.25 19.44
C SER A 161 -4.81 7.61 19.14
N PHE A 162 -4.92 6.31 19.42
CA PHE A 162 -6.14 5.54 19.21
C PHE A 162 -6.50 4.76 20.48
N ASP A 163 -7.79 4.46 20.64
CA ASP A 163 -8.28 3.57 21.69
C ASP A 163 -7.97 2.08 21.36
N GLU A 164 -8.38 1.16 22.25
CA GLU A 164 -8.16 -0.27 22.05
C GLU A 164 -8.99 -0.89 20.91
N GLU A 165 -9.96 -0.16 20.38
CA GLU A 165 -10.79 -0.55 19.23
C GLU A 165 -10.27 0.03 17.90
N GLY A 166 -9.23 0.87 17.96
CA GLY A 166 -8.65 1.54 16.80
C GLY A 166 -9.39 2.80 16.39
N ASN A 167 -10.21 3.37 17.27
CA ASN A 167 -10.81 4.68 17.04
C ASN A 167 -9.85 5.77 17.48
N GLU A 168 -9.71 6.81 16.65
CA GLU A 168 -8.86 7.95 16.96
C GLU A 168 -9.37 8.69 18.21
N ILE A 169 -8.45 8.95 19.14
CA ILE A 169 -8.70 9.76 20.33
C ILE A 169 -8.37 11.20 19.93
N VAL A 170 -9.40 11.97 19.59
CA VAL A 170 -9.25 13.41 19.40
C VAL A 170 -9.02 14.02 20.79
N PRO A 171 -7.91 14.74 21.01
CA PRO A 171 -7.72 15.46 22.27
C PRO A 171 -8.90 16.40 22.46
N ASP A 172 -9.46 16.46 23.68
CA ASP A 172 -10.43 17.50 24.02
C ASP A 172 -9.75 18.85 23.71
N THR A 173 -10.13 19.48 22.60
CA THR A 173 -9.75 20.86 22.34
C THR A 173 -10.22 21.64 23.54
N ILE A 174 -9.29 22.34 24.20
CA ILE A 174 -9.58 23.29 25.28
C ILE A 174 -10.80 24.09 24.83
N GLU A 175 -11.98 23.78 25.39
CA GLU A 175 -13.13 24.65 25.29
C GLU A 175 -12.61 26.00 25.78
N SER A 176 -12.66 26.99 24.89
CA SER A 176 -12.40 28.37 25.21
C SER A 176 -13.53 28.86 26.11
N ASP A 177 -13.60 28.31 27.31
CA ASP A 177 -14.50 28.76 28.36
C ASP A 177 -13.82 29.94 29.06
N GLU A 178 -14.49 31.09 28.89
CA GLU A 178 -14.44 32.28 29.73
C GLU A 178 -13.17 33.15 29.65
N MET A 179 -13.06 33.91 28.56
CA MET A 179 -12.79 35.35 28.74
C MET A 179 -14.13 36.11 28.75
N GLU A 180 -14.87 35.98 29.86
CA GLU A 180 -15.80 37.06 30.24
C GLU A 180 -14.96 38.26 30.70
N ILE A 181 -15.14 39.39 30.00
CA ILE A 181 -14.63 40.72 30.37
C ILE A 181 -15.79 41.51 30.98
#